data_AF-A0A1B6M2W1-F1
#
_entry.id   AF-A0A1B6M2W1-F1
#
_cell.length_a   1.000
_cell.length_b   1.000
_cell.length_c   1.000
_cell.angle_alpha   90.00
_cell.angle_beta   90.00
_cell.angle_gamma   90.00
#
_symmetry.space_group_name_H-M   'P 1'
#
loop_
_entity.id
_entity.type
_entity.pdbx_description
1 polymer ?
#
loop_
_entity_poly.entity_id
_entity_poly.type
_entity_poly.pdbx_seq_one_letter_code
_entity_poly.pdbx_strand_id
1 'polypeptide(L)'
;SLSVLQADPDHRKNNIEDALEVIHDISTGNMGTLCVSELYRSLSAHISPMRYDTARQKADLIAMLLQNLSIAHHSLLDAVCHTLLVSDRHMLSTRVLALNASTGLLTSVAIYKKPSIDSEIVHHVTDDMLRTGTRPDPSVPWYEDAQTSPSLRSPKFMSSPDLVAYRGWWTFPYYSCLTKLWIMSYSVVIPPSPKHGVKGLLSFDVDVSGLEVNQCDSGHDLRQVHVFRGSHKCHNTTQCIYIRRGGGGWHRGSYTCRCKTGYYSPHSEFNGTLVEAAWMEKNQNASTIYDDLYQCRKCAPGCAVCKGPSPCLSYYNWPFRVTLLCISLSCVFFTLGLILYVYNHRKIKVFKVASPIFLSITLLGCAI
;
A
#
# COMPACT_ATOMS: atom_id res chain seq x y z
N SER A 1 33.99 -7.04 5.54
CA SER A 1 33.14 -7.07 6.75
C SER A 1 31.69 -7.00 6.33
N LEU A 2 31.01 -8.15 6.40
CA LEU A 2 29.56 -8.28 6.22
C LEU A 2 28.85 -7.49 7.33
N SER A 3 28.10 -6.43 7.01
CA SER A 3 27.15 -5.82 7.97
C SER A 3 26.16 -4.85 7.30
N VAL A 4 25.53 -5.24 6.18
CA VAL A 4 24.38 -4.49 5.61
C VAL A 4 23.25 -5.43 5.18
N LEU A 5 23.07 -6.55 5.89
CA LEU A 5 21.96 -7.48 5.67
C LEU A 5 21.28 -7.83 7.00
N GLN A 6 20.68 -6.81 7.59
CA GLN A 6 19.45 -6.85 8.39
C GLN A 6 19.27 -5.44 8.92
N ALA A 7 18.63 -4.58 8.12
CA ALA A 7 18.01 -3.39 8.72
C ALA A 7 17.05 -3.92 9.79
N ASP A 8 17.29 -3.50 11.04
CA ASP A 8 16.43 -3.80 12.18
C ASP A 8 14.95 -3.65 11.76
N PRO A 9 14.08 -4.67 11.96
CA PRO A 9 12.67 -4.59 11.60
C PRO A 9 11.99 -3.33 12.15
N ASP A 10 12.42 -2.83 13.32
CA ASP A 10 11.92 -1.58 13.89
C ASP A 10 12.38 -0.35 13.11
N HIS A 11 13.64 -0.31 12.65
CA HIS A 11 14.13 0.76 11.78
C HIS A 11 13.38 0.82 10.45
N ARG A 12 13.09 -0.35 9.85
CA ARG A 12 12.32 -0.41 8.59
C ARG A 12 10.91 0.12 8.78
N LYS A 13 10.27 -0.22 9.90
CA LYS A 13 8.93 0.23 10.25
C LYS A 13 8.88 1.74 10.44
N ASN A 14 9.86 2.32 11.14
CA ASN A 14 9.95 3.77 11.34
C ASN A 14 10.08 4.51 10.01
N ASN A 15 10.96 4.06 9.10
CA ASN A 15 11.09 4.69 7.77
C ASN A 15 9.79 4.68 6.96
N ILE A 16 8.96 3.63 7.10
CA ILE A 16 7.67 3.54 6.42
C ILE A 16 6.67 4.54 7.00
N GLU A 17 6.62 4.67 8.33
CA GLU A 17 5.74 5.66 8.99
C GLU A 17 6.14 7.10 8.63
N ASP A 18 7.43 7.42 8.66
CA ASP A 18 7.95 8.74 8.27
C ASP A 18 7.61 9.05 6.81
N ALA A 19 7.75 8.08 5.91
CA ALA A 19 7.36 8.23 4.52
C ALA A 19 5.85 8.45 4.35
N LEU A 20 5.02 7.75 5.11
CA LEU A 20 3.55 7.93 5.10
C LEU A 20 3.13 9.29 5.64
N GLU A 21 3.83 9.83 6.63
CA GLU A 21 3.63 11.18 7.14
C GLU A 21 3.95 12.24 6.08
N VAL A 22 5.10 12.14 5.42
CA VAL A 22 5.45 13.03 4.29
C VAL A 22 4.40 12.98 3.19
N ILE A 23 3.93 11.78 2.82
CA ILE A 23 2.86 11.60 1.84
C ILE A 23 1.56 12.29 2.31
N HIS A 24 1.22 12.17 3.59
CA HIS A 24 0.04 12.80 4.17
C HIS A 24 0.11 14.32 4.04
N ASP A 25 1.21 14.94 4.50
CA ASP A 25 1.42 16.39 4.48
C ASP A 25 1.33 16.99 3.08
N ILE A 26 1.93 16.30 2.10
CA ILE A 26 1.87 16.70 0.69
C ILE A 26 0.43 16.59 0.18
N SER A 27 -0.27 15.52 0.51
CA SER A 27 -1.64 15.28 0.01
C SER A 27 -2.70 16.20 0.62
N THR A 28 -2.51 16.67 1.85
CA THR A 28 -3.45 17.58 2.55
C THR A 28 -3.17 19.06 2.27
N GLY A 29 -2.10 19.36 1.53
CA GLY A 29 -1.72 20.74 1.24
C GLY A 29 -1.12 21.47 2.45
N ASN A 30 -0.70 20.76 3.49
CA ASN A 30 0.01 21.32 4.64
C ASN A 30 1.47 21.74 4.32
N MET A 31 1.77 21.91 3.02
CA MET A 31 3.09 22.19 2.45
C MET A 31 3.52 23.66 2.53
N GLY A 32 2.72 24.53 3.16
CA GLY A 32 2.92 25.98 3.15
C GLY A 32 4.31 26.44 3.62
N THR A 33 5.01 25.62 4.41
CA THR A 33 6.39 25.86 4.86
C THR A 33 7.43 25.05 4.09
N LEU A 34 7.06 23.84 3.65
CA LEU A 34 8.00 22.87 3.09
C LEU A 34 8.58 23.31 1.74
N CYS A 35 7.73 23.76 0.81
CA CYS A 35 8.18 24.28 -0.49
C CYS A 35 8.64 25.74 -0.43
N VAL A 36 8.69 26.35 0.76
CA VAL A 36 9.26 27.68 0.99
C VAL A 36 10.73 27.58 1.38
N SER A 37 11.11 26.56 2.15
CA SER A 37 12.49 26.35 2.61
C SER A 37 13.28 25.33 1.78
N GLU A 38 12.61 24.33 1.18
CA GLU A 38 13.25 23.24 0.46
C GLU A 38 12.79 23.16 -1.01
N LEU A 39 13.68 22.74 -1.91
CA LEU A 39 13.38 22.56 -3.34
C LEU A 39 12.63 21.25 -3.63
N TYR A 40 12.81 20.25 -2.77
CA TYR A 40 12.20 18.94 -2.89
C TYR A 40 12.13 18.25 -1.52
N ARG A 41 11.28 17.24 -1.41
CA ARG A 41 11.21 16.35 -0.25
C ARG A 41 11.39 14.91 -0.67
N SER A 42 12.45 14.27 -0.17
CA SER A 42 12.73 12.85 -0.43
C SER A 42 11.90 11.94 0.48
N LEU A 43 11.48 10.79 -0.04
CA LEU A 43 10.88 9.70 0.73
C LEU A 43 11.91 8.62 0.98
N SER A 44 12.16 8.29 2.25
CA SER A 44 13.03 7.18 2.66
C SER A 44 12.38 5.80 2.45
N ALA A 45 11.64 5.60 1.35
CA ALA A 45 10.95 4.38 1.00
C ALA A 45 11.54 3.78 -0.30
N HIS A 46 12.05 2.56 -0.21
CA HIS A 46 12.64 1.87 -1.36
C HIS A 46 11.53 1.40 -2.31
N ILE A 47 11.45 2.03 -3.49
CA ILE A 47 10.50 1.66 -4.54
C ILE A 47 11.24 0.90 -5.62
N SER A 48 10.68 -0.24 -6.02
CA SER A 48 11.26 -1.06 -7.08
C SER A 48 11.27 -0.29 -8.41
N PRO A 49 12.45 -0.03 -9.00
CA PRO A 49 12.56 0.68 -10.27
C PRO A 49 12.33 -0.23 -11.49
N MET A 50 12.01 -1.52 -11.30
CA MET A 50 11.90 -2.54 -12.36
C MET A 50 10.95 -2.13 -13.50
N ARG A 51 9.91 -1.34 -13.21
CA ARG A 51 8.99 -0.79 -14.22
C ARG A 51 9.71 0.07 -15.28
N TYR A 52 10.80 0.72 -14.88
CA TYR A 52 11.54 1.68 -15.70
C TYR A 52 12.87 1.10 -16.19
N ASP A 53 13.03 -0.23 -16.18
CA ASP A 53 14.27 -0.88 -16.62
C ASP A 53 14.57 -0.63 -18.09
N THR A 54 13.56 -0.51 -18.95
CA THR A 54 13.75 -0.15 -20.36
C THR A 54 14.41 1.22 -20.52
N ALA A 55 13.94 2.21 -19.76
CA ALA A 55 14.51 3.55 -19.71
C ALA A 55 15.95 3.52 -19.18
N ARG A 56 16.18 2.78 -18.09
CA ARG A 56 17.52 2.59 -17.49
C ARG A 56 18.49 1.95 -18.47
N GLN A 57 18.13 0.84 -19.10
CA GLN A 57 18.98 0.10 -20.03
C GLN A 57 19.36 0.96 -21.25
N LYS A 58 18.43 1.78 -21.76
CA LYS A 58 18.73 2.76 -22.82
C LYS A 58 19.73 3.81 -22.36
N ALA A 59 19.57 4.35 -21.14
CA ALA A 59 20.52 5.30 -20.58
C ALA A 59 21.91 4.66 -20.37
N ASP A 60 21.97 3.43 -19.88
CA ASP A 60 23.24 2.69 -19.71
C ASP A 60 23.95 2.47 -21.06
N LEU A 61 23.20 2.13 -22.12
CA LEU A 61 23.73 1.97 -23.47
C LEU A 61 24.28 3.29 -24.03
N ILE A 62 23.52 4.38 -23.86
CA ILE A 62 23.93 5.73 -24.28
C ILE A 62 25.18 6.17 -23.52
N ALA A 63 25.24 5.94 -22.21
CA ALA A 63 26.41 6.29 -21.40
C ALA A 63 27.68 5.57 -21.90
N MET A 64 27.57 4.30 -22.31
CA MET A 64 28.68 3.57 -22.93
C MET A 64 29.06 4.13 -24.30
N LEU A 65 28.08 4.52 -25.12
CA LEU A 65 28.33 5.12 -26.43
C LEU A 65 29.02 6.49 -26.29
N LEU A 66 28.57 7.32 -25.36
CA LEU A 66 29.15 8.62 -25.05
C LEU A 66 30.56 8.51 -24.44
N GLN A 67 30.92 7.38 -23.82
CA GLN A 67 32.29 7.16 -23.35
C GLN A 67 33.30 7.06 -24.52
N ASN A 68 32.85 6.52 -25.65
CA ASN A 68 33.67 6.36 -26.86
C ASN A 68 33.67 7.58 -27.77
N LEU A 69 32.67 8.45 -27.63
CA LEU A 69 32.55 9.71 -28.35
C LEU A 69 33.04 10.88 -27.49
N SER A 70 33.41 12.00 -28.11
CA SER A 70 33.77 13.20 -27.34
C SER A 70 32.50 13.88 -26.81
N ILE A 71 32.28 13.80 -25.50
CA ILE A 71 31.19 14.46 -24.75
C ILE A 71 31.32 16.01 -24.80
N ALA A 72 32.37 16.55 -25.45
CA ALA A 72 32.55 17.99 -25.62
C ALA A 72 31.67 18.60 -26.73
N HIS A 73 31.09 17.79 -27.63
CA HIS A 73 30.28 18.31 -28.73
C HIS A 73 28.82 18.55 -28.32
N HIS A 74 28.40 19.82 -28.25
CA HIS A 74 27.04 20.23 -27.90
C HIS A 74 25.94 19.55 -28.74
N SER A 75 26.12 19.47 -30.07
CA SER A 75 25.12 18.90 -30.98
C SER A 75 24.85 17.41 -30.72
N LEU A 76 25.88 16.66 -30.29
CA LEU A 76 25.72 15.26 -29.91
C LEU A 76 24.92 15.13 -28.61
N LEU A 77 25.21 15.97 -27.62
CA LEU A 77 24.51 15.97 -26.34
C LEU A 77 23.02 16.30 -26.53
N ASP A 78 22.71 17.29 -27.35
CA ASP A 78 21.33 17.68 -27.64
C ASP A 78 20.54 16.55 -28.30
N ALA A 79 21.12 15.94 -29.35
CA ALA A 79 20.48 14.82 -30.05
C ALA A 79 20.25 13.64 -29.11
N VAL A 80 21.22 13.30 -28.26
CA VAL A 80 21.13 12.19 -27.31
C VAL A 80 20.08 12.45 -26.23
N CYS A 81 20.06 13.64 -25.63
CA CYS A 81 19.04 14.00 -24.63
C CYS A 81 17.63 13.93 -25.24
N HIS A 82 17.43 14.58 -26.39
CA HIS A 82 16.13 14.61 -27.05
C HIS A 82 15.64 13.19 -27.41
N THR A 83 16.50 12.39 -28.03
CA THR A 83 16.14 11.02 -28.44
C THR A 83 15.82 10.13 -27.25
N LEU A 84 16.57 10.22 -26.15
CA LEU A 84 16.30 9.45 -24.94
C LEU A 84 14.94 9.82 -24.34
N LEU A 85 14.65 11.11 -24.21
CA LEU A 85 13.41 11.62 -23.62
C LEU A 85 12.15 11.20 -24.41
N VAL A 86 12.24 11.21 -25.74
CA VAL A 86 11.14 10.78 -26.61
C VAL A 86 11.00 9.25 -26.64
N SER A 87 12.08 8.51 -26.37
CA SER A 87 12.08 7.05 -26.46
C SER A 87 11.25 6.33 -25.39
N ASP A 88 10.91 6.99 -24.29
CA ASP A 88 10.14 6.41 -23.19
C ASP A 88 9.04 7.37 -22.73
N ARG A 89 7.81 6.85 -22.58
CA ARG A 89 6.65 7.64 -22.19
C ARG A 89 6.71 8.10 -20.74
N HIS A 90 7.45 7.40 -19.88
CA HIS A 90 7.48 7.70 -18.45
C HIS A 90 8.51 8.77 -18.07
N MET A 91 9.36 9.19 -19.01
CA MET A 91 10.37 10.22 -18.78
C MET A 91 9.78 11.63 -18.86
N LEU A 92 10.04 12.44 -17.84
CA LEU A 92 9.69 13.86 -17.77
C LEU A 92 10.85 14.76 -18.20
N SER A 93 12.08 14.35 -17.91
CA SER A 93 13.26 15.12 -18.33
C SER A 93 14.49 14.25 -18.49
N THR A 94 15.41 14.72 -19.32
CA THR A 94 16.73 14.13 -19.54
C THR A 94 17.77 15.22 -19.53
N ARG A 95 18.93 14.91 -18.95
CA ARG A 95 20.06 15.85 -18.87
C ARG A 95 21.37 15.11 -19.08
N VAL A 96 22.27 15.71 -19.84
CA VAL A 96 23.65 15.27 -19.96
C VAL A 96 24.57 16.42 -19.60
N LEU A 97 25.49 16.15 -18.68
CA LEU A 97 26.52 17.08 -18.22
C LEU A 97 27.87 16.57 -18.70
N ALA A 98 28.68 17.46 -19.26
CA ALA A 98 30.10 17.27 -19.49
C ALA A 98 30.87 18.09 -18.46
N LEU A 99 31.74 17.46 -17.70
CA LEU A 99 32.48 18.03 -16.58
C LEU A 99 33.97 17.82 -16.82
N ASN A 100 34.79 18.82 -16.53
CA ASN A 100 36.23 18.63 -16.51
C ASN A 100 36.60 17.69 -15.36
N ALA A 101 37.35 16.62 -15.64
CA ALA A 101 37.65 15.58 -14.66
C ALA A 101 38.52 16.07 -13.48
N SER A 102 39.36 17.09 -13.69
CA SER A 102 40.23 17.63 -12.63
C SER A 102 39.53 18.71 -11.81
N THR A 103 38.82 19.63 -12.47
CA THR A 103 38.22 20.81 -11.81
C THR A 103 36.77 20.64 -11.42
N GLY A 104 36.06 19.62 -11.94
CA GLY A 104 34.62 19.42 -11.72
C GLY A 104 33.72 20.50 -12.33
N LEU A 105 34.27 21.39 -13.17
CA LEU A 105 33.52 22.47 -13.81
C LEU A 105 32.78 21.96 -15.05
N LEU A 106 31.56 22.45 -15.26
CA LEU A 106 30.76 22.17 -16.45
C LEU A 106 31.45 22.72 -17.70
N THR A 107 31.73 21.84 -18.65
CA THR A 107 32.24 22.21 -19.98
C THR A 107 31.11 22.31 -21.00
N SER A 108 30.07 21.48 -20.87
CA SER A 108 28.91 21.46 -21.75
C SER A 108 27.71 20.85 -21.02
N VAL A 109 26.49 21.23 -21.41
CA VAL A 109 25.25 20.79 -20.79
C VAL A 109 24.14 20.77 -21.84
N ALA A 110 23.30 19.74 -21.80
CA ALA A 110 22.07 19.65 -22.58
C ALA A 110 20.94 19.17 -21.67
N ILE A 111 19.83 19.89 -21.62
CA ILE A 111 18.68 19.57 -20.76
C ILE A 111 17.40 19.68 -21.58
N TYR A 112 16.60 18.61 -21.54
CA TYR A 112 15.30 18.55 -22.19
C TYR A 112 14.22 18.15 -21.19
N LYS A 113 13.06 18.80 -21.28
CA LYS A 113 11.91 18.54 -20.40
C LYS A 113 10.62 18.43 -21.21
N LYS A 114 9.69 17.58 -20.74
CA LYS A 114 8.28 17.55 -21.15
C LYS A 114 7.45 18.31 -20.12
N PRO A 115 6.44 19.10 -20.54
CA PRO A 115 5.56 19.81 -19.61
C PRO A 115 4.61 18.87 -18.86
N SER A 116 4.25 17.74 -19.46
CA SER A 116 3.50 16.66 -18.82
C SER A 116 3.89 15.31 -19.44
N ILE A 117 3.55 14.21 -18.77
CA ILE A 117 3.87 12.85 -19.24
C ILE A 117 3.24 12.53 -20.61
N ASP A 118 2.07 13.11 -20.89
CA ASP A 118 1.31 12.90 -22.13
C ASP A 118 1.68 13.90 -23.23
N SER A 119 2.58 14.85 -22.96
CA SER A 119 2.98 15.84 -23.94
C SER A 119 4.02 15.27 -24.90
N GLU A 120 3.74 15.36 -26.20
CA GLU A 120 4.72 15.09 -27.26
C GLU A 120 5.69 16.26 -27.47
N ILE A 121 5.39 17.43 -26.88
CA ILE A 121 6.22 18.63 -26.99
C ILE A 121 7.39 18.53 -26.02
N VAL A 122 8.59 18.68 -26.55
CA VAL A 122 9.84 18.62 -25.82
C VAL A 122 10.54 19.99 -25.92
N HIS A 123 10.90 20.56 -24.78
CA HIS A 123 11.58 21.85 -24.72
C HIS A 123 13.04 21.66 -24.30
N HIS A 124 13.96 22.27 -25.06
CA HIS A 124 15.31 22.52 -24.57
C HIS A 124 15.25 23.60 -23.50
N VAL A 125 15.86 23.34 -22.34
CA VAL A 125 15.78 24.24 -21.18
C VAL A 125 17.19 24.69 -20.81
N THR A 126 17.40 26.00 -20.78
CA THR A 126 18.57 26.59 -20.14
C THR A 126 18.28 26.73 -18.65
N ASP A 127 19.07 26.05 -17.83
CA ASP A 127 18.97 26.10 -16.37
C ASP A 127 20.04 27.06 -15.84
N ASP A 128 19.62 28.12 -15.13
CA ASP A 128 20.52 29.15 -14.62
C ASP A 128 21.54 28.61 -13.61
N MET A 129 21.25 27.47 -12.97
CA MET A 129 22.14 26.82 -12.03
C MET A 129 23.16 25.88 -12.70
N LEU A 130 22.92 25.46 -13.94
CA LEU A 130 23.78 24.55 -14.71
C LEU A 130 24.34 25.27 -15.94
N ARG A 131 25.28 26.19 -15.71
CA ARG A 131 25.96 26.95 -16.77
C ARG A 131 27.40 26.44 -16.97
N THR A 132 27.93 26.58 -18.18
CA THR A 132 29.34 26.27 -18.45
C THR A 132 30.26 27.13 -17.57
N GLY A 133 31.26 26.52 -16.96
CA GLY A 133 32.18 27.16 -16.02
C GLY A 133 31.73 27.16 -14.56
N THR A 134 30.54 26.64 -14.23
CA THR A 134 30.11 26.45 -12.84
C THR A 134 30.24 24.98 -12.40
N ARG A 135 30.27 24.73 -11.08
CA ARG A 135 30.10 23.38 -10.53
C ARG A 135 28.60 23.11 -10.32
N PRO A 136 28.08 21.93 -10.68
CA PRO A 136 26.71 21.56 -10.35
C PRO A 136 26.52 21.51 -8.84
N ASP A 137 25.39 22.03 -8.36
CA ASP A 137 25.07 22.06 -6.93
C ASP A 137 24.79 20.63 -6.41
N PRO A 138 25.54 20.11 -5.41
CA PRO A 138 25.29 18.81 -4.80
C PRO A 138 23.97 18.76 -4.01
N SER A 139 23.29 19.88 -3.76
CA SER A 139 21.99 19.91 -3.07
C SER A 139 20.88 19.24 -3.90
N VAL A 140 20.98 19.24 -5.23
CA VAL A 140 19.94 18.69 -6.12
C VAL A 140 19.84 17.17 -5.96
N PRO A 141 18.63 16.59 -6.11
CA PRO A 141 18.37 15.21 -5.72
C PRO A 141 19.09 14.18 -6.59
N TRP A 142 19.33 14.50 -7.87
CA TRP A 142 19.85 13.57 -8.87
C TRP A 142 21.36 13.65 -9.09
N TYR A 143 22.07 14.59 -8.45
CA TYR A 143 23.51 14.81 -8.64
C TYR A 143 24.29 14.60 -7.34
N GLU A 144 25.49 14.05 -7.44
CA GLU A 144 26.46 14.03 -6.34
C GLU A 144 27.87 14.18 -6.90
N ASP A 145 28.73 14.93 -6.21
CA ASP A 145 30.13 15.06 -6.62
C ASP A 145 30.92 13.82 -6.21
N ALA A 146 31.68 13.27 -7.16
CA ALA A 146 32.53 12.11 -6.90
C ALA A 146 33.78 12.49 -6.09
N GLN A 147 34.16 13.77 -6.03
CA GLN A 147 35.28 14.24 -5.20
C GLN A 147 34.93 14.20 -3.71
N THR A 148 33.67 14.53 -3.35
CA THR A 148 33.19 14.51 -1.95
C THR A 148 32.65 13.15 -1.55
N SER A 149 32.12 12.37 -2.49
CA SER A 149 31.57 11.03 -2.24
C SER A 149 32.17 10.01 -3.22
N PRO A 150 33.41 9.51 -2.97
CA PRO A 150 34.15 8.67 -3.91
C PRO A 150 33.52 7.30 -4.17
N SER A 151 32.59 6.85 -3.32
CA SER A 151 31.78 5.65 -3.54
C SER A 151 30.40 5.95 -4.13
N LEU A 152 30.05 7.24 -4.33
CA LEU A 152 28.73 7.74 -4.72
C LEU A 152 27.56 7.15 -3.90
N ARG A 153 27.85 6.60 -2.71
CA ARG A 153 26.89 6.12 -1.70
C ARG A 153 26.30 7.31 -0.94
N SER A 154 25.71 8.24 -1.67
CA SER A 154 24.93 9.34 -1.09
C SER A 154 23.65 8.79 -0.46
N PRO A 155 23.16 9.33 0.66
CA PRO A 155 21.86 8.96 1.23
C PRO A 155 20.68 9.25 0.27
N LYS A 156 20.91 10.05 -0.79
CA LYS A 156 19.91 10.37 -1.82
C LYS A 156 19.62 9.20 -2.77
N PHE A 157 20.53 8.23 -2.86
CA PHE A 157 20.44 7.15 -3.83
C PHE A 157 20.09 5.81 -3.17
N MET A 158 19.17 5.09 -3.82
CA MET A 158 18.85 3.71 -3.49
C MET A 158 20.00 2.80 -3.91
N SER A 159 20.31 1.82 -3.06
CA SER A 159 21.20 0.73 -3.43
C SER A 159 20.56 -0.14 -4.51
N SER A 160 21.37 -0.64 -5.44
CA SER A 160 20.93 -1.60 -6.45
C SER A 160 20.55 -2.94 -5.79
N PRO A 161 19.59 -3.70 -6.34
CA PRO A 161 19.23 -5.01 -5.82
C PRO A 161 20.45 -5.97 -5.79
N ASP A 162 20.50 -6.89 -4.82
CA ASP A 162 21.66 -7.76 -4.57
C ASP A 162 22.10 -8.61 -5.79
N LEU A 163 21.17 -8.92 -6.70
CA LEU A 163 21.41 -9.72 -7.91
C LEU A 163 21.67 -8.89 -9.17
N VAL A 164 21.55 -7.56 -9.11
CA VAL A 164 21.67 -6.69 -10.28
C VAL A 164 22.54 -5.49 -9.94
N ALA A 165 23.76 -5.45 -10.48
CA ALA A 165 24.61 -4.28 -10.42
C ALA A 165 24.24 -3.31 -11.55
N TYR A 166 23.59 -2.20 -11.20
CA TYR A 166 23.36 -1.10 -12.14
C TYR A 166 24.66 -0.32 -12.39
N ARG A 167 24.81 0.29 -13.58
CA ARG A 167 25.95 1.18 -13.88
C ARG A 167 25.83 2.54 -13.19
N GLY A 168 24.60 2.94 -12.91
CA GLY A 168 24.24 4.16 -12.19
C GLY A 168 23.35 3.86 -10.99
N TRP A 169 22.70 4.90 -10.49
CA TRP A 169 21.90 4.83 -9.27
C TRP A 169 20.54 5.49 -9.47
N TRP A 170 19.53 4.90 -8.83
CA TRP A 170 18.21 5.49 -8.71
C TRP A 170 18.16 6.34 -7.44
N THR A 171 17.56 7.52 -7.50
CA THR A 171 17.23 8.28 -6.29
C THR A 171 16.11 7.59 -5.53
N PHE A 172 16.01 7.86 -4.24
CA PHE A 172 14.73 7.69 -3.57
C PHE A 172 13.65 8.55 -4.26
N PRO A 173 12.37 8.14 -4.25
CA PRO A 173 11.29 8.96 -4.78
C PRO A 173 11.24 10.29 -4.02
N TYR A 174 11.09 11.39 -4.73
CA TYR A 174 10.99 12.70 -4.10
C TYR A 174 9.88 13.54 -4.73
N TYR A 175 9.26 14.39 -3.93
CA TYR A 175 8.30 15.37 -4.40
C TYR A 175 9.03 16.64 -4.82
N SER A 176 8.84 17.08 -6.07
CA SER A 176 9.41 18.34 -6.56
C SER A 176 8.44 19.49 -6.33
N CYS A 177 8.87 20.50 -5.58
CA CYS A 177 8.06 21.69 -5.32
C CYS A 177 7.82 22.54 -6.57
N LEU A 178 8.75 22.48 -7.54
CA LEU A 178 8.65 23.23 -8.80
C LEU A 178 7.57 22.64 -9.73
N THR A 179 7.61 21.33 -9.97
CA THR A 179 6.68 20.66 -10.90
C THR A 179 5.42 20.14 -10.23
N LYS A 180 5.41 20.06 -8.89
CA LYS A 180 4.34 19.46 -8.07
C LYS A 180 4.08 17.99 -8.39
N LEU A 181 5.12 17.29 -8.86
CA LEU A 181 5.08 15.87 -9.21
C LEU A 181 5.98 15.04 -8.30
N TRP A 182 5.62 13.78 -8.13
CA TRP A 182 6.50 12.76 -7.58
C TRP A 182 7.43 12.25 -8.66
N ILE A 183 8.73 12.34 -8.40
CA ILE A 183 9.79 12.04 -9.37
C ILE A 183 10.74 11.01 -8.76
N MET A 184 11.26 10.14 -9.63
CA MET A 184 12.42 9.32 -9.34
C MET A 184 13.44 9.54 -10.46
N SER A 185 14.70 9.73 -10.13
CA SER A 185 15.75 10.00 -11.13
C SER A 185 16.74 8.85 -11.20
N TYR A 186 17.16 8.51 -12.41
CA TYR A 186 18.31 7.64 -12.61
C TYR A 186 19.50 8.49 -13.04
N SER A 187 20.67 8.24 -12.46
CA SER A 187 21.89 8.95 -12.78
C SER A 187 23.03 7.96 -13.01
N VAL A 188 23.66 8.04 -14.19
CA VAL A 188 24.79 7.20 -14.58
C VAL A 188 25.99 8.08 -14.93
N VAL A 189 27.13 7.74 -14.34
CA VAL A 189 28.39 8.43 -14.58
C VAL A 189 29.05 7.87 -15.84
N ILE A 190 29.51 8.78 -16.70
CA ILE A 190 30.30 8.44 -17.88
C ILE A 190 31.77 8.68 -17.53
N PRO A 191 32.60 7.62 -17.43
CA PRO A 191 34.00 7.75 -17.09
C PRO A 191 34.76 8.62 -18.09
N PRO A 192 35.81 9.33 -17.66
CA PRO A 192 36.61 10.13 -18.59
C PRO A 192 37.30 9.24 -19.62
N SER A 193 37.33 9.70 -20.87
CA SER A 193 38.08 9.04 -21.94
C SER A 193 39.58 9.26 -21.73
N PRO A 194 40.45 8.28 -22.02
CA PRO A 194 41.90 8.46 -21.94
C PRO A 194 42.42 9.62 -22.80
N LYS A 195 41.69 9.99 -23.85
CA LYS A 195 42.05 11.05 -24.82
C LYS A 195 41.54 12.44 -24.43
N HIS A 196 40.48 12.50 -23.65
CA HIS A 196 39.78 13.74 -23.31
C HIS A 196 39.41 13.65 -21.84
N GLY A 197 40.10 14.42 -20.98
CA GLY A 197 39.91 14.46 -19.53
C GLY A 197 38.58 15.06 -19.08
N VAL A 198 37.49 14.70 -19.75
CA VAL A 198 36.12 15.14 -19.52
C VAL A 198 35.33 13.95 -19.01
N LYS A 199 34.78 14.08 -17.80
CA LYS A 199 33.84 13.15 -17.19
C LYS A 199 32.42 13.55 -17.61
N GLY A 200 31.55 12.58 -17.88
CA GLY A 200 30.15 12.87 -18.16
C GLY A 200 29.22 12.41 -17.04
N LEU A 201 28.00 12.94 -17.04
CA LEU A 201 26.88 12.43 -16.27
C LEU A 201 25.64 12.46 -17.16
N LEU A 202 24.96 11.33 -17.29
CA LEU A 202 23.63 11.24 -17.89
C LEU A 202 22.62 10.99 -16.77
N SER A 203 21.56 11.78 -16.74
CA SER A 203 20.48 11.61 -15.78
C SER A 203 19.11 11.81 -16.45
N PHE A 204 18.10 11.10 -15.98
CA PHE A 204 16.72 11.29 -16.41
C PHE A 204 15.75 11.17 -15.25
N ASP A 205 14.62 11.85 -15.36
CA ASP A 205 13.53 11.83 -14.38
C ASP A 205 12.36 11.04 -14.93
N VAL A 206 11.79 10.17 -14.12
CA VAL A 206 10.50 9.52 -14.41
C VAL A 206 9.41 10.04 -13.50
N ASP A 207 8.20 10.17 -14.06
CA ASP A 207 7.00 10.45 -13.28
C ASP A 207 6.55 9.20 -12.53
N VAL A 208 6.48 9.30 -11.21
CA VAL A 208 5.95 8.26 -10.33
C VAL A 208 4.68 8.72 -9.61
N SER A 209 4.10 9.87 -9.98
CA SER A 209 2.88 10.43 -9.38
C SER A 209 1.66 9.52 -9.57
N GLY A 210 1.62 8.75 -10.66
CA GLY A 210 0.56 7.79 -10.95
C GLY A 210 0.66 6.45 -10.19
N LEU A 211 1.66 6.27 -9.32
CA LEU A 211 1.74 5.10 -8.44
C LEU A 211 0.77 5.23 -7.26
N GLU A 212 0.37 4.09 -6.70
CA GLU A 212 -0.64 4.03 -5.64
C GLU A 212 -0.07 3.46 -4.34
N VAL A 213 -0.34 4.16 -3.24
CA VAL A 213 0.02 3.69 -1.90
C VAL A 213 -1.07 2.73 -1.40
N ASN A 214 -0.73 1.45 -1.28
CA ASN A 214 -1.60 0.44 -0.67
C ASN A 214 -0.98 -0.06 0.64
N GLN A 215 -1.62 0.28 1.77
CA GLN A 215 -1.17 -0.08 3.11
C GLN A 215 -1.69 -1.44 3.61
N CYS A 216 -2.64 -2.05 2.89
CA CYS A 216 -3.18 -3.36 3.24
C CYS A 216 -2.19 -4.50 2.93
N ASP A 217 -2.38 -5.65 3.55
CA ASP A 217 -1.49 -6.82 3.38
C ASP A 217 -1.50 -7.36 1.94
N SER A 218 -2.69 -7.37 1.32
CA SER A 218 -2.90 -7.91 -0.02
C SER A 218 -2.95 -6.82 -1.09
N GLY A 219 -2.37 -7.13 -2.25
CA GLY A 219 -2.45 -6.29 -3.44
C GLY A 219 -1.82 -7.00 -4.64
N HIS A 220 -2.45 -6.89 -5.81
CA HIS A 220 -1.98 -7.53 -7.04
C HIS A 220 -1.86 -6.54 -8.22
N ASP A 221 -2.15 -5.25 -8.01
CA ASP A 221 -2.02 -4.24 -9.06
C ASP A 221 -0.56 -3.80 -9.19
N LEU A 222 -0.04 -3.82 -10.42
CA LEU A 222 1.30 -3.39 -10.78
C LEU A 222 1.56 -1.92 -10.40
N ARG A 223 0.52 -1.07 -10.34
CA ARG A 223 0.62 0.36 -9.95
C ARG A 223 0.82 0.57 -8.46
N GLN A 224 0.62 -0.46 -7.64
CA GLN A 224 0.75 -0.33 -6.19
C GLN A 224 2.21 -0.39 -5.74
N VAL A 225 2.58 0.52 -4.85
CA VAL A 225 3.89 0.52 -4.22
C VAL A 225 3.90 -0.50 -3.09
N HIS A 226 4.65 -1.58 -3.28
CA HIS A 226 4.68 -2.73 -2.36
C HIS A 226 5.28 -2.42 -0.97
N VAL A 227 6.13 -1.38 -0.86
CA VAL A 227 6.87 -1.06 0.38
C VAL A 227 5.94 -0.68 1.54
N PHE A 228 4.74 -0.18 1.25
CA PHE A 228 3.79 0.27 2.27
C PHE A 228 2.86 -0.84 2.79
N ARG A 229 2.94 -2.06 2.25
CA ARG A 229 2.02 -3.15 2.66
C ARG A 229 2.19 -3.53 4.12
N GLY A 230 1.08 -3.84 4.78
CA GLY A 230 1.03 -4.20 6.20
C GLY A 230 1.29 -3.04 7.16
N SER A 231 1.32 -1.80 6.67
CA SER A 231 1.46 -0.59 7.51
C SER A 231 0.11 -0.02 8.00
N HIS A 232 -1.02 -0.62 7.61
CA HIS A 232 -2.35 -0.17 8.02
C HIS A 232 -2.53 -0.20 9.54
N LYS A 233 -3.45 0.63 10.05
CA LYS A 233 -3.79 0.73 11.47
C LYS A 233 -5.12 0.09 11.82
N CYS A 234 -5.65 -0.80 10.98
CA CYS A 234 -6.86 -1.56 11.31
C CYS A 234 -6.68 -2.41 12.58
N HIS A 235 -7.67 -2.38 13.47
CA HIS A 235 -7.71 -3.19 14.69
C HIS A 235 -7.74 -4.69 14.36
N ASN A 236 -7.26 -5.56 15.27
CA ASN A 236 -7.20 -7.01 15.07
C ASN A 236 -8.54 -7.68 14.73
N THR A 237 -9.67 -7.08 15.15
CA THR A 237 -11.04 -7.54 14.87
C THR A 237 -11.59 -7.07 13.52
N THR A 238 -10.82 -6.25 12.81
CA THR A 238 -11.09 -5.74 11.46
C THR A 238 -10.04 -6.22 10.46
N GLN A 239 -10.33 -6.10 9.17
CA GLN A 239 -9.46 -6.39 8.05
C GLN A 239 -9.35 -5.16 7.14
N CYS A 240 -8.17 -4.94 6.59
CA CYS A 240 -7.88 -3.82 5.70
C CYS A 240 -8.38 -4.11 4.28
N ILE A 241 -9.15 -3.19 3.72
CA ILE A 241 -9.61 -3.24 2.34
C ILE A 241 -9.14 -1.98 1.63
N TYR A 242 -8.26 -2.13 0.64
CA TYR A 242 -7.73 -1.02 -0.12
C TYR A 242 -8.84 -0.30 -0.89
N ILE A 243 -8.83 1.04 -0.85
CA ILE A 243 -9.76 1.88 -1.61
C ILE A 243 -8.95 2.68 -2.62
N ARG A 244 -9.22 2.44 -3.90
CA ARG A 244 -8.67 3.27 -4.98
C ARG A 244 -9.38 4.62 -4.98
N ARG A 245 -8.66 5.69 -4.66
CA ARG A 245 -9.17 7.06 -4.80
C ARG A 245 -9.16 7.47 -6.28
N GLY A 246 -10.23 8.12 -6.74
CA GLY A 246 -10.32 8.63 -8.11
C GLY A 246 -9.19 9.63 -8.37
N GLY A 247 -8.38 9.36 -9.40
CA GLY A 247 -7.17 10.13 -9.71
C GLY A 247 -5.85 9.38 -9.50
N GLY A 248 -5.86 8.25 -8.78
CA GLY A 248 -4.63 7.55 -8.38
C GLY A 248 -3.76 8.41 -7.45
N GLY A 249 -2.59 7.91 -7.07
CA GLY A 249 -1.59 8.74 -6.38
C GLY A 249 -1.31 8.39 -4.93
N TRP A 250 -0.55 9.30 -4.32
CA TRP A 250 0.13 9.10 -3.06
C TRP A 250 -0.72 9.63 -1.91
N HIS A 251 -1.40 8.72 -1.20
CA HIS A 251 -2.32 9.06 -0.13
C HIS A 251 -2.24 8.06 1.02
N ARG A 252 -1.97 8.57 2.23
CA ARG A 252 -2.08 7.82 3.49
C ARG A 252 -3.55 7.59 3.86
N GLY A 253 -3.86 6.42 4.40
CA GLY A 253 -5.21 6.05 4.85
C GLY A 253 -6.17 5.69 3.71
N SER A 254 -5.67 5.33 2.53
CA SER A 254 -6.49 4.93 1.36
C SER A 254 -7.03 3.51 1.47
N TYR A 255 -7.67 3.21 2.59
CA TYR A 255 -8.28 1.92 2.88
C TYR A 255 -9.51 2.10 3.78
N THR A 256 -10.32 1.05 3.90
CA THR A 256 -11.35 0.96 4.93
C THR A 256 -11.10 -0.29 5.78
N CYS A 257 -11.30 -0.17 7.08
CA CYS A 257 -11.26 -1.31 7.99
C CYS A 257 -12.67 -1.88 8.10
N ARG A 258 -12.87 -3.09 7.58
CA ARG A 258 -14.14 -3.83 7.66
C ARG A 258 -14.04 -4.90 8.74
N CYS A 259 -15.11 -5.21 9.46
CA CYS A 259 -15.08 -6.31 10.42
C CYS A 259 -14.69 -7.65 9.76
N LYS A 260 -13.88 -8.44 10.45
CA LYS A 260 -13.60 -9.83 10.06
C LYS A 260 -14.84 -10.70 10.25
N THR A 261 -14.89 -11.85 9.59
CA THR A 261 -15.91 -12.88 9.84
C THR A 261 -15.96 -13.25 11.33
N GLY A 262 -17.15 -13.41 11.88
CA GLY A 262 -17.39 -13.60 13.32
C GLY A 262 -17.41 -12.30 14.14
N TYR A 263 -17.30 -11.13 13.49
CA TYR A 263 -17.40 -9.83 14.14
C TYR A 263 -18.38 -8.89 13.42
N TYR A 264 -18.93 -7.93 14.14
CA TYR A 264 -19.81 -6.89 13.60
C TYR A 264 -19.54 -5.52 14.23
N SER A 265 -19.94 -4.46 13.52
CA SER A 265 -19.94 -3.09 14.01
C SER A 265 -21.27 -2.44 13.66
N PRO A 266 -21.85 -1.60 14.55
CA PRO A 266 -22.98 -0.75 14.19
C PRO A 266 -22.63 0.24 13.07
N HIS A 267 -21.37 0.69 13.06
CA HIS A 267 -20.80 1.58 12.06
C HIS A 267 -20.09 0.69 11.03
N SER A 268 -20.86 0.19 10.07
CA SER A 268 -20.51 -0.89 9.12
C SER A 268 -19.06 -0.95 8.63
N GLU A 269 -18.41 0.19 8.36
CA GLU A 269 -17.03 0.29 7.89
C GLU A 269 -16.32 1.52 8.47
N PHE A 270 -15.02 1.38 8.78
CA PHE A 270 -14.22 2.47 9.34
C PHE A 270 -13.26 3.04 8.30
N ASN A 271 -13.35 4.34 8.03
CA ASN A 271 -12.49 5.02 7.06
C ASN A 271 -11.04 5.08 7.55
N GLY A 272 -10.10 4.56 6.75
CA GLY A 272 -8.69 4.45 7.09
C GLY A 272 -8.03 5.79 7.44
N THR A 273 -8.40 6.90 6.81
CA THR A 273 -7.85 8.23 7.20
C THR A 273 -8.19 8.59 8.65
N LEU A 274 -9.40 8.25 9.12
CA LEU A 274 -9.80 8.50 10.52
C LEU A 274 -9.13 7.51 11.48
N VAL A 275 -8.95 6.25 11.04
CA VAL A 275 -8.22 5.23 11.81
C VAL A 275 -6.77 5.64 12.03
N GLU A 276 -6.10 6.15 10.99
CA GLU A 276 -4.72 6.66 11.07
C GLU A 276 -4.60 7.82 12.07
N ALA A 277 -5.51 8.79 12.02
CA ALA A 277 -5.53 9.92 12.95
C ALA A 277 -5.77 9.46 14.41
N ALA A 278 -6.77 8.61 14.63
CA ALA A 278 -7.05 8.06 15.97
C ALA A 278 -5.88 7.20 16.51
N TRP A 279 -5.19 6.48 15.63
CA TRP A 279 -3.99 5.72 16.00
C TRP A 279 -2.84 6.62 16.42
N MET A 280 -2.63 7.74 15.73
CA MET A 280 -1.61 8.73 16.13
C MET A 280 -1.91 9.31 17.51
N GLU A 281 -3.16 9.74 17.76
CA GLU A 281 -3.57 10.27 19.05
C GLU A 281 -3.37 9.25 20.17
N LYS A 282 -3.70 7.97 19.92
CA LYS A 282 -3.43 6.88 20.85
C LYS A 282 -1.94 6.73 21.14
N ASN A 283 -1.09 6.75 20.11
CA ASN A 283 0.37 6.64 20.28
C ASN A 283 0.95 7.81 21.08
N GLN A 284 0.33 8.99 21.01
CA GLN A 284 0.68 10.16 21.81
C GLN A 284 0.03 10.16 23.21
N ASN A 285 -0.69 9.10 23.58
CA ASN A 285 -1.50 9.00 24.80
C ASN A 285 -2.52 10.15 24.95
N ALA A 286 -2.96 10.74 23.83
CA ALA A 286 -3.88 11.88 23.82
C ALA A 286 -5.36 11.44 23.87
N SER A 287 -5.71 10.29 23.28
CA SER A 287 -7.09 9.79 23.25
C SER A 287 -7.18 8.26 23.27
N THR A 288 -8.27 7.72 23.81
CA THR A 288 -8.61 6.27 23.79
C THR A 288 -9.56 5.90 22.66
N ILE A 289 -9.93 6.87 21.82
CA ILE A 289 -10.94 6.74 20.76
C ILE A 289 -10.64 5.56 19.83
N TYR A 290 -9.36 5.33 19.54
CA TYR A 290 -8.91 4.20 18.72
C TYR A 290 -9.41 2.86 19.28
N ASP A 291 -9.18 2.59 20.57
CA ASP A 291 -9.51 1.30 21.19
C ASP A 291 -11.01 1.15 21.43
N ASP A 292 -11.73 2.25 21.65
CA ASP A 292 -13.16 2.22 21.94
C ASP A 292 -14.04 2.09 20.68
N LEU A 293 -13.72 2.84 19.61
CA LEU A 293 -14.58 2.95 18.43
C LEU A 293 -14.17 2.07 17.25
N TYR A 294 -12.88 1.83 17.03
CA TYR A 294 -12.38 1.17 15.82
C TYR A 294 -12.23 -0.36 15.95
N GLN A 295 -12.83 -0.93 16.98
CA GLN A 295 -12.93 -2.37 17.17
C GLN A 295 -14.34 -2.90 16.84
N CYS A 296 -14.39 -4.04 16.16
CA CYS A 296 -15.63 -4.79 16.00
C CYS A 296 -15.91 -5.69 17.20
N ARG A 297 -17.20 -5.94 17.46
CA ARG A 297 -17.69 -6.82 18.52
C ARG A 297 -17.87 -8.23 17.98
N LYS A 298 -17.67 -9.26 18.82
CA LYS A 298 -17.86 -10.65 18.43
C LYS A 298 -19.35 -10.94 18.17
N CYS A 299 -19.63 -11.73 17.14
CA CYS A 299 -20.95 -12.29 16.90
C CYS A 299 -21.36 -13.27 18.00
N ALA A 300 -22.66 -13.53 18.09
CA ALA A 300 -23.18 -14.61 18.92
C ALA A 300 -22.53 -15.96 18.55
N PRO A 301 -22.32 -16.88 19.52
CA PRO A 301 -21.70 -18.17 19.27
C PRO A 301 -22.47 -18.95 18.21
N GLY A 302 -21.73 -19.55 17.27
CA GLY A 302 -22.31 -20.29 16.13
C GLY A 302 -22.62 -19.44 14.89
N CYS A 303 -22.41 -18.12 14.94
CA CYS A 303 -22.64 -17.23 13.79
C CYS A 303 -21.36 -16.85 13.06
N ALA A 304 -21.31 -17.13 11.75
CA ALA A 304 -20.19 -16.72 10.90
C ALA A 304 -20.29 -15.24 10.46
N VAL A 305 -21.49 -14.73 10.21
CA VAL A 305 -21.75 -13.33 9.83
C VAL A 305 -22.96 -12.84 10.62
N CYS A 306 -22.85 -11.65 11.23
CA CYS A 306 -23.95 -11.03 11.97
C CYS A 306 -23.96 -9.51 11.73
N LYS A 307 -25.16 -8.90 11.81
CA LYS A 307 -25.32 -7.43 11.74
C LYS A 307 -25.49 -6.79 13.13
N GLY A 308 -25.61 -7.61 14.16
CA GLY A 308 -25.97 -7.21 15.52
C GLY A 308 -25.69 -8.32 16.53
N PRO A 309 -26.03 -8.09 17.81
CA PRO A 309 -25.88 -9.09 18.86
C PRO A 309 -26.92 -10.22 18.79
N SER A 310 -27.86 -10.17 17.84
CA SER A 310 -28.91 -11.17 17.72
C SER A 310 -28.33 -12.54 17.33
N PRO A 311 -28.78 -13.62 17.98
CA PRO A 311 -28.34 -14.96 17.62
C PRO A 311 -28.87 -15.34 16.23
N CYS A 312 -28.01 -15.92 15.39
CA CYS A 312 -28.38 -16.43 14.07
C CYS A 312 -29.11 -17.78 14.16
N LEU A 313 -28.88 -18.53 15.23
CA LEU A 313 -29.59 -19.76 15.55
C LEU A 313 -30.69 -19.45 16.57
N SER A 314 -31.82 -20.14 16.47
CA SER A 314 -32.90 -20.00 17.44
C SER A 314 -32.38 -20.30 18.85
N TYR A 315 -32.78 -19.48 19.82
CA TYR A 315 -32.34 -19.63 21.20
C TYR A 315 -32.74 -21.03 21.71
N TYR A 316 -31.74 -21.80 22.12
CA TYR A 316 -31.92 -23.16 22.61
C TYR A 316 -32.51 -23.09 24.03
N ASN A 317 -33.82 -22.84 24.11
CA ASN A 317 -34.56 -22.87 25.37
C ASN A 317 -34.67 -24.32 25.85
N TRP A 318 -33.61 -24.81 26.49
CA TRP A 318 -33.60 -26.08 27.21
C TRP A 318 -34.84 -26.25 28.10
N PRO A 319 -35.29 -25.23 28.87
CA PRO A 319 -36.49 -25.36 29.68
C PRO A 319 -37.75 -25.62 28.86
N PHE A 320 -37.95 -24.90 27.75
CA PHE A 320 -39.14 -25.05 26.92
C PHE A 320 -39.22 -26.44 26.28
N ARG A 321 -38.09 -26.95 25.78
CA ARG A 321 -38.02 -28.31 25.20
C ARG A 321 -38.24 -29.39 26.26
N VAL A 322 -37.62 -29.24 27.44
CA VAL A 322 -37.83 -30.17 28.57
C VAL A 322 -39.30 -30.14 29.00
N THR A 323 -39.93 -28.97 29.09
CA THR A 323 -41.37 -28.85 29.40
C THR A 323 -42.23 -29.56 28.38
N LEU A 324 -42.01 -29.35 27.07
CA LEU A 324 -42.76 -30.03 26.02
C LEU A 324 -42.57 -31.55 26.07
N LEU A 325 -41.35 -32.02 26.32
CA LEU A 325 -41.03 -33.44 26.46
C LEU A 325 -41.72 -34.05 27.68
N CYS A 326 -41.69 -33.37 28.83
CA CYS A 326 -42.38 -33.81 30.05
C CYS A 326 -43.90 -33.87 29.85
N ILE A 327 -44.51 -32.88 29.19
CA ILE A 327 -45.95 -32.89 28.87
C ILE A 327 -46.29 -34.06 27.94
N SER A 328 -45.48 -34.27 26.89
CA SER A 328 -45.66 -35.38 25.96
C SER A 328 -45.57 -36.73 26.66
N LEU A 329 -44.53 -36.96 27.48
CA LEU A 329 -44.39 -38.19 28.25
C LEU A 329 -45.55 -38.40 29.23
N SER A 330 -45.97 -37.34 29.95
CA SER A 330 -47.11 -37.41 30.87
C SER A 330 -48.41 -37.81 30.15
N CYS A 331 -48.65 -37.25 28.96
CA CYS A 331 -49.79 -37.62 28.12
C CYS A 331 -49.75 -39.12 27.75
N VAL A 332 -48.60 -39.63 27.32
CA VAL A 332 -48.41 -41.05 27.00
C VAL A 332 -48.66 -41.95 28.22
N PHE A 333 -48.14 -41.59 29.39
CA PHE A 333 -48.40 -42.37 30.61
C PHE A 333 -49.87 -42.38 31.00
N PHE A 334 -50.56 -41.23 30.88
CA PHE A 334 -51.98 -41.13 31.18
C PHE A 334 -52.84 -41.93 30.19
N THR A 335 -52.56 -41.87 28.88
CA THR A 335 -53.28 -42.66 27.88
C THR A 335 -53.07 -44.16 28.08
N LEU A 336 -51.86 -44.62 28.40
CA LEU A 336 -51.59 -46.01 28.78
C LEU A 336 -52.35 -46.43 30.04
N GLY A 337 -52.41 -45.57 31.05
CA GLY A 337 -53.21 -45.79 32.27
C GLY A 337 -54.71 -45.93 31.98
N LEU A 338 -55.25 -45.08 31.08
CA LEU A 338 -56.63 -45.19 30.63
C LEU A 338 -56.89 -46.48 29.84
N ILE A 339 -55.96 -46.92 28.99
CA ILE A 339 -56.06 -48.21 28.27
C ILE A 339 -56.15 -49.36 29.27
N LEU A 340 -55.27 -49.39 30.29
CA LEU A 340 -55.30 -50.42 31.34
C LEU A 340 -56.61 -50.38 32.14
N TYR A 341 -57.09 -49.18 32.48
CA TYR A 341 -58.35 -49.00 33.20
C TYR A 341 -59.54 -49.53 32.40
N VAL A 342 -59.66 -49.15 31.12
CA VAL A 342 -60.70 -49.64 30.21
C VAL A 342 -60.63 -51.16 30.05
N TYR A 343 -59.42 -51.72 29.95
CA TYR A 343 -59.23 -53.17 29.85
C TYR A 343 -59.72 -53.92 31.11
N ASN A 344 -59.37 -53.43 32.30
CA ASN A 344 -59.79 -54.04 33.57
C ASN A 344 -61.31 -53.94 33.78
N HIS A 345 -61.90 -52.79 33.42
CA HIS A 345 -63.31 -52.47 33.64
C HIS A 345 -64.23 -52.78 32.44
N ARG A 346 -63.77 -53.57 31.47
CA ARG A 346 -64.49 -53.95 30.24
C ARG A 346 -65.88 -54.57 30.43
N LYS A 347 -66.22 -55.02 31.65
CA LYS A 347 -67.51 -55.65 31.98
C LYS A 347 -68.58 -54.66 32.47
N ILE A 348 -68.23 -53.39 32.70
CA ILE A 348 -69.19 -52.36 33.12
C ILE A 348 -70.10 -52.00 31.94
N LYS A 349 -71.41 -51.86 32.20
CA LYS A 349 -72.47 -51.65 31.19
C LYS A 349 -72.16 -50.49 30.23
N VAL A 350 -71.57 -49.40 30.74
CA VAL A 350 -71.24 -48.19 29.97
C VAL A 350 -70.18 -48.47 28.89
N PHE A 351 -69.11 -49.21 29.21
CA PHE A 351 -68.05 -49.54 28.23
C PHE A 351 -68.49 -50.60 27.22
N LYS A 352 -69.48 -51.43 27.57
CA LYS A 352 -70.03 -52.45 26.68
C LYS A 352 -70.82 -51.86 25.51
N VAL A 353 -71.48 -50.71 25.72
CA VAL A 353 -72.24 -49.99 24.66
C VAL A 353 -71.31 -49.33 23.63
N ALA A 354 -70.14 -48.83 24.08
CA ALA A 354 -69.21 -48.08 23.25
C ALA A 354 -68.15 -48.93 22.52
N SER A 355 -68.18 -50.26 22.65
CA SER A 355 -67.16 -51.21 22.15
C SER A 355 -65.74 -50.97 22.72
N PRO A 356 -65.30 -51.77 23.71
CA PRO A 356 -64.01 -51.54 24.39
C PRO A 356 -62.79 -51.69 23.46
N ILE A 357 -62.90 -52.48 22.39
CA ILE A 357 -61.81 -52.66 21.41
C ILE A 357 -61.58 -51.37 20.62
N PHE A 358 -62.66 -50.72 20.18
CA PHE A 358 -62.57 -49.47 19.42
C PHE A 358 -61.99 -48.34 20.28
N LEU A 359 -62.39 -48.26 21.56
CA LEU A 359 -61.86 -47.28 22.51
C LEU A 359 -60.36 -47.48 22.81
N SER A 360 -59.87 -48.73 22.86
CA SER A 360 -58.43 -48.99 23.04
C SER A 360 -57.61 -48.64 21.81
N ILE A 361 -58.13 -48.83 20.59
CA ILE A 361 -57.45 -48.46 19.34
C ILE A 361 -57.31 -46.94 19.22
N THR A 362 -58.37 -46.18 19.54
CA THR A 362 -58.30 -44.71 19.51
C THR A 362 -57.33 -44.16 20.55
N LEU A 363 -57.32 -44.71 21.76
CA LEU A 363 -56.37 -44.32 22.81
C LEU A 363 -54.92 -44.67 22.46
N LEU A 364 -54.68 -45.80 21.78
CA LEU A 364 -53.36 -46.16 21.26
C LEU A 364 -52.91 -45.18 20.17
N GLY A 365 -53.83 -44.76 19.30
CA GLY A 365 -53.57 -43.72 18.30
C GLY A 365 -53.30 -42.34 18.89
N CYS A 366 -53.77 -42.04 20.10
CA CYS A 366 -53.45 -40.80 20.81
C CYS A 366 -52.12 -40.86 21.58
N ALA A 367 -51.54 -42.05 21.79
CA ALA A 367 -50.28 -42.24 22.50
C ALA A 367 -49.06 -42.24 21.57
N ILE A 368 -49.26 -42.53 20.28
CA ILE A 368 -48.27 -42.44 19.20
C ILE A 368 -48.30 -41.01 18.63
#